data_AF-A0A0L0VPJ9-F1
#
_entry.id   AF-A0A0L0VPJ9-F1
#
_cell.length_a   1.000
_cell.length_b   1.000
_cell.length_c   1.000
_cell.angle_alpha   90.00
_cell.angle_beta   90.00
_cell.angle_gamma   90.00
#
_symmetry.space_group_name_H-M   'P 1'
#
loop_
_entity.id
_entity.type
_entity.pdbx_description
1 polymer ?
#
loop_
_entity_poly.entity_id
_entity_poly.type
_entity_poly.pdbx_seq_one_letter_code
_entity_poly.pdbx_strand_id
1 'polypeptide(L)'
;MDDFIPGRVPEPNQTNDRHCKDLKAFRLHGLDVSIREDMRSYLIIIFKHSRKVIEELKTPTKRWPSDIGSMCSELEEIELPISWTKASELYLIWRRWRTDLYDIDHALERLTKLIIPTSTFKGEIVQVLSQPATPLGKSLIPMIRLSKLFFDKLAREGMRRKKAPFDTEMSSQQVGLLNKLVGEIGSCIDFMYEELRENVIQDFDEQDEVWHPDPPSHYSRRMNEMIDRLKTHFPTVMLLVAFYIVPSLPDINDSPAQIHFNDWFITWHTLFIVSTQNAIQAAHVFGETNPP
;
A
#
# COMPACT_ATOMS: atom_id res chain seq x y z
N MET A 1 -28.80 13.36 -1.09
CA MET A 1 -27.74 13.14 -2.10
C MET A 1 -28.28 12.35 -3.28
N ASP A 2 -29.18 11.39 -3.04
CA ASP A 2 -30.00 10.77 -4.10
C ASP A 2 -30.85 11.77 -4.89
N ASP A 3 -31.15 12.94 -4.31
CA ASP A 3 -31.85 14.03 -4.99
C ASP A 3 -30.98 14.78 -6.03
N PHE A 4 -29.65 14.64 -5.98
CA PHE A 4 -28.70 15.34 -6.87
C PHE A 4 -28.05 14.41 -7.91
N ILE A 5 -27.85 13.14 -7.56
CA ILE A 5 -27.35 12.09 -8.46
C ILE A 5 -28.30 10.90 -8.29
N PRO A 6 -29.16 10.57 -9.28
CA PRO A 6 -30.11 9.49 -9.13
C PRO A 6 -29.41 8.13 -9.19
N GLY A 7 -29.54 7.35 -8.11
CA GLY A 7 -29.00 6.01 -8.00
C GLY A 7 -27.49 5.94 -7.70
N ARG A 8 -27.06 4.80 -7.15
CA ARG A 8 -25.65 4.44 -6.97
C ARG A 8 -25.08 3.96 -8.30
N VAL A 9 -23.85 4.35 -8.61
CA VAL A 9 -23.15 3.81 -9.77
C VAL A 9 -22.59 2.42 -9.41
N PRO A 10 -22.92 1.36 -10.16
CA PRO A 10 -22.47 0.01 -9.85
C PRO A 10 -20.94 -0.11 -9.94
N GLU A 11 -20.40 -1.14 -9.28
CA GLU A 11 -18.97 -1.47 -9.35
C GLU A 11 -18.49 -1.62 -10.81
N PRO A 12 -17.29 -1.10 -11.14
CA PRO A 12 -16.78 -1.05 -12.49
C PRO A 12 -16.27 -2.43 -12.96
N ASN A 13 -17.15 -3.23 -13.57
CA ASN A 13 -16.84 -4.59 -14.05
C ASN A 13 -16.82 -4.71 -15.60
N GLN A 14 -16.95 -3.59 -16.31
CA GLN A 14 -17.07 -3.55 -17.76
C GLN A 14 -15.73 -3.87 -18.46
N THR A 15 -15.81 -4.67 -19.52
CA THR A 15 -14.65 -5.14 -20.31
C THR A 15 -14.53 -4.45 -21.67
N ASN A 16 -15.59 -3.77 -22.10
CA ASN A 16 -15.75 -3.19 -23.42
C ASN A 16 -15.82 -1.65 -23.41
N ASP A 17 -15.53 -1.01 -22.28
CA ASP A 17 -15.62 0.44 -22.11
C ASP A 17 -14.29 1.18 -22.31
N ARG A 18 -13.27 0.50 -22.86
CA ARG A 18 -11.93 1.08 -23.10
C ARG A 18 -11.95 2.39 -23.91
N HIS A 19 -12.93 2.54 -24.80
CA HIS A 19 -13.10 3.71 -25.67
C HIS A 19 -14.01 4.80 -25.07
N CYS A 20 -14.58 4.56 -23.88
CA CYS A 20 -15.54 5.47 -23.25
C CYS A 20 -14.89 6.70 -22.58
N LYS A 21 -13.55 6.73 -22.47
CA LYS A 21 -12.79 7.87 -21.92
C LYS A 21 -13.37 8.33 -20.57
N ASP A 22 -13.79 9.59 -20.46
CA ASP A 22 -14.42 10.22 -19.29
C ASP A 22 -15.66 9.48 -18.78
N LEU A 23 -16.34 8.72 -19.65
CA LEU A 23 -17.56 7.98 -19.34
C LEU A 23 -17.31 6.51 -18.96
N LYS A 24 -16.05 6.10 -18.78
CA LYS A 24 -15.74 4.77 -18.23
C LYS A 24 -16.40 4.58 -16.88
N ALA A 25 -16.85 3.35 -16.62
CA ALA A 25 -17.47 3.00 -15.34
C ALA A 25 -16.52 3.27 -14.17
N PHE A 26 -15.22 3.04 -14.33
CA PHE A 26 -14.18 3.34 -13.34
C PHE A 26 -14.25 4.79 -12.84
N ARG A 27 -14.35 5.77 -13.76
CA ARG A 27 -14.42 7.19 -13.41
C ARG A 27 -15.75 7.54 -12.77
N LEU A 28 -16.85 7.11 -13.37
CA LEU A 28 -18.20 7.40 -12.89
C LEU A 28 -18.43 6.84 -11.48
N HIS A 29 -18.04 5.58 -11.27
CA HIS A 29 -18.12 4.94 -9.97
C HIS A 29 -17.18 5.60 -8.95
N GLY A 30 -15.94 5.92 -9.35
CA GLY A 30 -15.01 6.64 -8.48
C GLY A 30 -15.53 8.00 -8.04
N LEU A 31 -16.16 8.75 -8.94
CA LEU A 31 -16.81 10.02 -8.63
C LEU A 31 -17.99 9.83 -7.66
N ASP A 32 -18.84 8.82 -7.89
CA ASP A 32 -19.99 8.49 -7.03
C ASP A 32 -19.55 8.18 -5.59
N VAL A 33 -18.58 7.26 -5.43
CA VAL A 33 -17.98 6.91 -4.13
C VAL A 33 -17.36 8.14 -3.48
N SER A 34 -16.62 8.95 -4.25
CA SER A 34 -15.96 10.14 -3.72
C SER A 34 -16.93 11.17 -3.16
N ILE A 35 -18.05 11.41 -3.85
CA ILE A 35 -19.07 12.37 -3.37
C ILE A 35 -19.87 11.78 -2.21
N ARG A 36 -20.26 10.50 -2.28
CA ARG A 36 -21.18 9.87 -1.32
C ARG A 36 -20.53 9.41 -0.03
N GLU A 37 -19.29 8.95 -0.10
CA GLU A 37 -18.62 8.23 0.98
C GLU A 37 -17.39 9.01 1.46
N ASP A 38 -16.46 9.31 0.56
CA ASP A 38 -15.19 9.95 0.94
C ASP A 38 -15.43 11.36 1.51
N MET A 39 -16.16 12.20 0.76
CA MET A 39 -16.53 13.56 1.21
C MET A 39 -17.25 13.57 2.56
N ARG A 40 -18.13 12.59 2.81
CA ARG A 40 -18.81 12.48 4.10
C ARG A 40 -17.82 12.17 5.22
N SER A 41 -16.90 11.25 4.99
CA SER A 41 -15.85 10.88 5.94
C SER A 41 -14.91 12.06 6.23
N TYR A 42 -14.48 12.80 5.20
CA TYR A 42 -13.62 13.98 5.34
C TYR A 42 -14.30 15.10 6.13
N LEU A 43 -15.57 15.40 5.84
CA LEU A 43 -16.31 16.41 6.60
C LEU A 43 -16.43 16.03 8.08
N ILE A 44 -16.68 14.76 8.41
CA ILE A 44 -16.72 14.28 9.79
C ILE A 44 -15.36 14.51 10.48
N ILE A 45 -14.25 14.18 9.82
CA ILE A 45 -12.90 14.36 10.35
C ILE A 45 -12.59 15.85 10.58
N ILE A 46 -12.89 16.70 9.60
CA ILE A 46 -12.68 18.16 9.70
C ILE A 46 -13.51 18.75 10.84
N PHE A 47 -14.77 18.34 11.02
CA PHE A 47 -15.59 18.82 12.13
C PHE A 47 -15.04 18.36 13.49
N LYS A 48 -14.48 17.14 13.58
CA LYS A 48 -13.80 16.66 14.79
C LYS A 48 -12.56 17.50 15.11
N HIS A 49 -11.69 17.75 14.13
CA HIS A 49 -10.51 18.60 14.33
C HIS A 49 -10.90 20.04 14.69
N SER A 50 -11.88 20.61 13.99
CA SER A 50 -12.39 21.97 14.25
C SER A 50 -12.90 22.10 15.69
N ARG A 51 -13.67 21.10 16.16
CA ARG A 51 -14.14 21.06 17.55
C ARG A 51 -12.97 21.04 18.52
N LYS A 52 -11.98 20.17 18.30
CA LYS A 52 -10.80 20.08 19.18
C LYS A 52 -9.99 21.37 19.21
N VAL A 53 -9.79 22.02 18.06
CA VAL A 53 -9.12 23.33 17.98
C VAL A 53 -9.89 24.39 18.78
N ILE A 54 -11.22 24.46 18.63
CA ILE A 54 -12.06 25.40 19.39
C ILE A 54 -11.99 25.12 20.89
N GLU A 55 -11.98 23.85 21.32
CA GLU A 55 -11.83 23.47 22.72
C GLU A 55 -10.45 23.84 23.27
N GLU A 56 -9.37 23.63 22.52
CA GLU A 56 -8.00 24.01 22.92
C GLU A 56 -7.84 25.53 23.05
N LEU A 57 -8.41 26.30 22.12
CA LEU A 57 -8.36 27.77 22.15
C LEU A 57 -9.13 28.38 23.32
N LYS A 58 -10.09 27.66 23.90
CA LYS A 58 -10.78 28.08 25.13
C LYS A 58 -9.94 27.89 26.39
N THR A 59 -8.85 27.13 26.31
CA THR A 59 -7.96 26.89 27.46
C THR A 59 -6.73 27.83 27.40
N PRO A 60 -6.37 28.55 28.48
CA PRO A 60 -5.28 29.53 28.46
C PRO A 60 -3.87 28.95 28.27
N THR A 61 -3.73 27.62 28.30
CA THR A 61 -2.43 26.94 28.46
C THR A 61 -1.76 26.56 27.13
N LYS A 62 -2.49 26.52 26.01
CA LYS A 62 -1.95 26.13 24.70
C LYS A 62 -1.89 27.33 23.75
N ARG A 63 -0.66 27.71 23.39
CA ARG A 63 -0.39 28.81 22.43
C ARG A 63 -0.58 28.40 20.97
N TRP A 64 -0.60 27.09 20.69
CA TRP A 64 -0.74 26.51 19.35
C TRP A 64 -1.65 25.27 19.43
N PRO A 65 -2.79 25.26 18.73
CA PRO A 65 -3.64 24.08 18.66
C PRO A 65 -2.91 22.95 17.92
N SER A 66 -2.99 21.74 18.46
CA SER A 66 -2.22 20.58 17.97
C SER A 66 -2.67 20.08 16.60
N ASP A 67 -3.87 20.44 16.17
CA ASP A 67 -4.57 19.80 15.04
C ASP A 67 -4.71 20.65 13.77
N ILE A 68 -4.19 21.89 13.74
CA ILE A 68 -4.29 22.75 12.53
C ILE A 68 -3.55 22.12 11.34
N GLY A 69 -2.39 21.49 11.58
CA GLY A 69 -1.60 20.84 10.53
C GLY A 69 -2.31 19.63 9.92
N SER A 70 -2.99 18.83 10.73
CA SER A 70 -3.81 17.70 10.26
C SER A 70 -4.92 18.22 9.37
N MET A 71 -5.69 19.22 9.87
CA MET A 71 -6.82 19.82 9.16
C MET A 71 -6.51 20.26 7.72
N CYS A 72 -5.33 20.84 7.50
CA CYS A 72 -4.91 21.25 6.15
C CYS A 72 -4.73 20.07 5.19
N SER A 73 -4.24 18.93 5.67
CA SER A 73 -4.08 17.73 4.84
C SER A 73 -5.41 17.10 4.46
N GLU A 74 -6.43 17.15 5.33
CA GLU A 74 -7.76 16.62 4.99
C GLU A 74 -8.58 17.55 4.09
N LEU A 75 -8.25 18.85 4.03
CA LEU A 75 -8.84 19.79 3.08
C LEU A 75 -8.42 19.51 1.63
N GLU A 76 -7.21 18.99 1.39
CA GLU A 76 -6.78 18.55 0.06
C GLU A 76 -7.63 17.37 -0.46
N GLU A 77 -8.21 16.59 0.44
CA GLU A 77 -9.08 15.46 0.11
C GLU A 77 -10.50 15.90 -0.28
N ILE A 78 -10.94 17.11 0.09
CA ILE A 78 -12.20 17.70 -0.42
C ILE A 78 -12.14 17.92 -1.94
N GLU A 79 -10.94 18.08 -2.51
CA GLU A 79 -10.78 18.21 -3.96
C GLU A 79 -10.83 16.85 -4.69
N LEU A 80 -10.99 15.72 -3.99
CA LEU A 80 -11.05 14.39 -4.60
C LEU A 80 -12.15 14.24 -5.65
N PRO A 81 -13.42 14.66 -5.42
CA PRO A 81 -14.45 14.61 -6.47
C PRO A 81 -14.08 15.43 -7.71
N ILE A 82 -13.43 16.58 -7.50
CA ILE A 82 -12.96 17.43 -8.62
C ILE A 82 -11.90 16.68 -9.42
N SER A 83 -10.99 15.97 -8.74
CA SER A 83 -9.96 15.19 -9.42
C SER A 83 -10.53 14.07 -10.31
N TRP A 84 -11.63 13.41 -9.92
CA TRP A 84 -12.28 12.39 -10.76
C TRP A 84 -12.79 12.95 -12.10
N THR A 85 -13.10 14.24 -12.16
CA THR A 85 -13.56 14.93 -13.37
C THR A 85 -12.44 15.53 -14.23
N LYS A 86 -11.26 15.82 -13.65
CA LYS A 86 -10.21 16.62 -14.31
C LYS A 86 -8.83 15.97 -14.36
N ALA A 87 -8.58 14.95 -13.56
CA ALA A 87 -7.29 14.29 -13.52
C ALA A 87 -7.21 13.16 -14.56
N SER A 88 -5.97 12.83 -14.93
CA SER A 88 -5.71 11.65 -15.75
C SER A 88 -6.06 10.37 -14.99
N GLU A 89 -6.46 9.34 -15.73
CA GLU A 89 -6.76 8.02 -15.20
C GLU A 89 -5.54 7.42 -14.47
N LEU A 90 -4.32 7.65 -14.98
CA LEU A 90 -3.08 7.25 -14.30
C LEU A 90 -2.88 7.93 -12.94
N TYR A 91 -3.23 9.22 -12.83
CA TYR A 91 -3.16 9.92 -11.55
C TYR A 91 -4.20 9.37 -10.56
N LEU A 92 -5.42 9.09 -11.04
CA LEU A 92 -6.50 8.51 -10.23
C LEU A 92 -6.14 7.10 -9.74
N ILE A 93 -5.54 6.28 -10.60
CA ILE A 93 -5.02 4.94 -10.26
C ILE A 93 -3.95 5.07 -9.16
N TRP A 94 -2.92 5.90 -9.38
CA TRP A 94 -1.87 6.11 -8.38
C TRP A 94 -2.42 6.64 -7.05
N ARG A 95 -3.39 7.56 -7.09
CA ARG A 95 -4.00 8.11 -5.88
C ARG A 95 -4.72 7.03 -5.08
N ARG A 96 -5.39 6.08 -5.74
CA ARG A 96 -6.00 4.92 -5.06
C ARG A 96 -4.96 4.04 -4.39
N TRP A 97 -3.80 3.84 -5.01
CA TRP A 97 -2.72 3.04 -4.41
C TRP A 97 -2.07 3.70 -3.19
N ARG A 98 -2.30 4.99 -2.94
CA ARG A 98 -1.55 5.75 -1.94
C ARG A 98 -1.61 5.12 -0.55
N THR A 99 -2.77 4.64 -0.13
CA THR A 99 -2.93 3.97 1.17
C THR A 99 -2.19 2.64 1.19
N ASP A 100 -2.39 1.79 0.17
CA ASP A 100 -1.71 0.49 0.08
C ASP A 100 -0.17 0.64 0.08
N LEU A 101 0.35 1.64 -0.63
CA LEU A 101 1.79 1.92 -0.68
C LEU A 101 2.32 2.50 0.64
N TYR A 102 1.50 3.28 1.35
CA TYR A 102 1.83 3.75 2.69
C TYR A 102 1.91 2.59 3.68
N ASP A 103 1.00 1.62 3.58
CA ASP A 103 1.00 0.45 4.46
C ASP A 103 2.23 -0.44 4.21
N ILE A 104 2.65 -0.60 2.95
CA ILE A 104 3.91 -1.27 2.61
C ILE A 104 5.12 -0.55 3.25
N ASP A 105 5.14 0.78 3.22
CA ASP A 105 6.20 1.59 3.83
C ASP A 105 6.25 1.41 5.33
N HIS A 106 5.09 1.46 5.96
CA HIS A 106 4.94 1.30 7.39
C HIS A 106 5.36 -0.11 7.84
N ALA A 107 4.94 -1.15 7.12
CA ALA A 107 5.36 -2.53 7.38
C ALA A 107 6.89 -2.69 7.24
N LEU A 108 7.50 -2.10 6.21
CA LEU A 108 8.95 -2.13 6.03
C LEU A 108 9.71 -1.41 7.16
N GLU A 109 9.22 -0.26 7.60
CA GLU A 109 9.80 0.49 8.72
C GLU A 109 9.72 -0.32 10.02
N ARG A 110 8.53 -0.86 10.34
CA ARG A 110 8.32 -1.68 11.54
C ARG A 110 9.19 -2.94 11.50
N LEU A 111 9.23 -3.65 10.37
CA LEU A 111 10.08 -4.84 10.21
C LEU A 111 11.56 -4.49 10.43
N THR A 112 12.03 -3.36 9.91
CA THR A 112 13.41 -2.92 10.10
C THR A 112 13.72 -2.65 11.57
N LYS A 113 12.78 -2.06 12.31
CA LYS A 113 12.91 -1.84 13.77
C LYS A 113 12.96 -3.15 14.56
N LEU A 114 12.20 -4.17 14.16
CA LEU A 114 12.22 -5.48 14.81
C LEU A 114 13.55 -6.24 14.63
N ILE A 115 14.32 -5.91 13.59
CA ILE A 115 15.59 -6.56 13.25
C ILE A 115 16.79 -5.81 13.82
N ILE A 116 16.72 -4.48 13.92
CA ILE A 116 17.80 -3.64 14.43
C ILE A 116 17.49 -3.27 15.89
N PRO A 117 18.26 -3.76 16.88
CA PRO A 117 18.10 -3.35 18.27
C PRO A 117 18.37 -1.84 18.35
N THR A 118 17.32 -1.03 18.44
CA THR A 118 17.48 0.42 18.54
C THR A 118 17.29 0.78 20.01
N SER A 119 18.40 1.07 20.69
CA SER A 119 18.38 1.66 22.04
C SER A 119 17.69 3.02 21.94
N THR A 120 16.47 3.14 22.47
CA THR A 120 15.89 4.44 22.73
C THR A 120 16.56 5.00 23.99
N PHE A 121 16.95 6.28 23.95
CA PHE A 121 17.61 7.01 25.05
C PHE A 121 16.81 7.07 26.38
N LYS A 122 15.66 6.39 26.46
CA LYS A 122 14.73 6.40 27.60
C LYS A 122 14.55 5.04 28.28
N GLY A 123 15.37 4.02 27.94
CA GLY A 123 15.30 2.72 28.62
C GLY A 123 13.98 1.97 28.37
N GLU A 124 13.31 2.23 27.25
CA GLU A 124 12.11 1.48 26.86
C GLU A 124 12.49 0.13 26.23
N ILE A 125 11.59 -0.84 26.45
CA ILE A 125 11.64 -2.23 26.00
C ILE A 125 12.01 -2.29 24.50
N VAL A 126 13.12 -2.96 24.18
CA VAL A 126 13.53 -3.20 22.79
C VAL A 126 12.80 -4.44 22.29
N GLN A 127 11.76 -4.25 21.48
CA GLN A 127 11.09 -5.34 20.77
C GLN A 127 12.00 -5.86 19.65
N VAL A 128 12.65 -6.99 19.89
CA VAL A 128 13.51 -7.68 18.91
C VAL A 128 12.94 -9.05 18.58
N LEU A 129 13.03 -9.44 17.31
CA LEU A 129 12.71 -10.81 16.90
C LEU A 129 13.55 -11.82 17.68
N SER A 130 12.97 -12.99 17.94
CA SER A 130 13.71 -14.13 18.46
C SER A 130 14.91 -14.48 17.55
N GLN A 131 15.93 -15.11 18.12
CA GLN A 131 17.10 -15.57 17.34
C GLN A 131 16.69 -16.47 16.16
N PRO A 132 15.76 -17.44 16.31
CA PRO A 132 15.21 -18.20 15.19
C PRO A 132 14.49 -17.37 14.12
N ALA A 133 13.72 -16.34 14.50
CA ALA A 133 12.90 -15.55 13.58
C ALA A 133 13.69 -14.43 12.87
N THR A 134 14.85 -14.04 13.40
CA THR A 134 15.68 -12.94 12.87
C THR A 134 16.12 -13.16 11.40
N PRO A 135 16.64 -14.34 11.00
CA PRO A 135 16.98 -14.61 9.60
C PRO A 135 15.77 -14.51 8.66
N LEU A 136 14.61 -14.98 9.10
CA LEU A 136 13.36 -14.85 8.34
C LEU A 136 12.99 -13.38 8.13
N GLY A 137 12.96 -12.57 9.19
CA GLY A 137 12.70 -11.13 9.07
C GLY A 137 13.65 -10.43 8.09
N LYS A 138 14.96 -10.72 8.18
CA LYS A 138 15.97 -10.17 7.26
C LYS A 138 15.72 -10.56 5.81
N SER A 139 15.26 -11.78 5.56
CA SER A 139 15.00 -12.28 4.21
C SER A 139 13.78 -11.65 3.53
N LEU A 140 12.80 -11.14 4.30
CA LEU A 140 11.62 -10.45 3.75
C LEU A 140 11.92 -9.01 3.30
N ILE A 141 12.90 -8.33 3.92
CA ILE A 141 13.22 -6.93 3.61
C ILE A 141 13.45 -6.69 2.10
N PRO A 142 14.32 -7.45 1.41
CA PRO A 142 14.56 -7.24 -0.02
C PRO A 142 13.29 -7.43 -0.86
N MET A 143 12.48 -8.44 -0.55
CA MET A 143 11.22 -8.70 -1.25
C MET A 143 10.23 -7.55 -1.10
N ILE A 144 9.98 -7.08 0.13
CA ILE A 144 9.09 -5.95 0.41
C ILE A 144 9.60 -4.68 -0.27
N ARG A 145 10.91 -4.41 -0.19
CA ARG A 145 11.54 -3.27 -0.88
C ARG A 145 11.37 -3.33 -2.38
N LEU A 146 11.50 -4.50 -2.99
CA LEU A 146 11.29 -4.68 -4.42
C LEU A 146 9.82 -4.46 -4.81
N SER A 147 8.87 -4.96 -4.01
CA SER A 147 7.44 -4.69 -4.21
C SER A 147 7.16 -3.19 -4.21
N LYS A 148 7.67 -2.45 -3.22
CA LYS A 148 7.57 -0.98 -3.16
C LYS A 148 8.22 -0.31 -4.37
N LEU A 149 9.47 -0.68 -4.66
CA LEU A 149 10.28 -0.08 -5.72
C LEU A 149 9.57 -0.15 -7.08
N PHE A 150 8.79 -1.20 -7.32
CA PHE A 150 8.00 -1.34 -8.53
C PHE A 150 6.98 -0.22 -8.68
N PHE A 151 6.15 0.01 -7.68
CA PHE A 151 5.11 1.04 -7.72
C PHE A 151 5.70 2.45 -7.63
N ASP A 152 6.76 2.65 -6.84
CA ASP A 152 7.46 3.94 -6.74
C ASP A 152 8.04 4.38 -8.08
N LYS A 153 8.62 3.45 -8.84
CA LYS A 153 9.14 3.76 -10.17
C LYS A 153 8.01 4.20 -11.10
N LEU A 154 6.87 3.51 -11.11
CA LEU A 154 5.72 3.90 -11.94
C LEU A 154 5.17 5.28 -11.55
N ALA A 155 5.05 5.52 -10.25
CA ALA A 155 4.59 6.80 -9.73
C ALA A 155 5.52 7.96 -10.14
N ARG A 156 6.84 7.78 -9.99
CA ARG A 156 7.86 8.79 -10.28
C ARG A 156 8.03 9.06 -11.77
N GLU A 157 8.07 8.02 -12.59
CA GLU A 157 8.36 8.16 -14.01
C GLU A 157 7.15 8.59 -14.85
N GLY A 158 5.93 8.46 -14.32
CA GLY A 158 4.76 8.57 -15.15
C GLY A 158 3.50 9.07 -14.47
N MET A 159 3.00 8.32 -13.49
CA MET A 159 1.61 8.48 -13.03
C MET A 159 1.35 9.82 -12.33
N ARG A 160 2.37 10.42 -11.71
CA ARG A 160 2.27 11.74 -11.06
C ARG A 160 2.46 12.92 -12.03
N ARG A 161 2.85 12.67 -13.28
CA ARG A 161 3.22 13.74 -14.24
C ARG A 161 1.97 14.25 -14.96
N LYS A 162 1.82 15.59 -15.02
CA LYS A 162 0.72 16.28 -15.72
C LYS A 162 0.66 16.02 -17.24
N LYS A 163 1.71 15.45 -17.83
CA LYS A 163 1.81 15.15 -19.28
C LYS A 163 1.29 13.76 -19.66
N ALA A 164 0.88 12.94 -18.69
CA ALA A 164 0.29 11.64 -18.97
C ALA A 164 -1.02 11.79 -19.79
N PRO A 165 -1.33 10.85 -20.71
CA PRO A 165 -2.62 10.77 -21.36
C PRO A 165 -3.76 10.84 -20.35
N PHE A 166 -4.85 11.51 -20.74
CA PHE A 166 -5.99 11.65 -19.86
C PHE A 166 -6.62 10.29 -19.52
N ASP A 167 -6.68 9.38 -20.49
CA ASP A 167 -7.21 8.03 -20.29
C ASP A 167 -6.19 6.98 -20.71
N THR A 168 -6.22 5.83 -20.06
CA THR A 168 -5.52 4.64 -20.54
C THR A 168 -6.42 3.85 -21.48
N GLU A 169 -5.87 2.91 -22.23
CA GLU A 169 -6.67 1.96 -23.03
C GLU A 169 -7.18 0.76 -22.21
N MET A 170 -7.00 0.78 -20.87
CA MET A 170 -7.58 -0.26 -20.00
C MET A 170 -9.11 -0.12 -19.96
N SER A 171 -9.79 -1.26 -19.94
CA SER A 171 -11.20 -1.30 -19.52
C SER A 171 -11.32 -1.06 -18.02
N SER A 172 -12.53 -0.71 -17.57
CA SER A 172 -12.84 -0.54 -16.15
C SER A 172 -12.51 -1.79 -15.32
N GLN A 173 -12.81 -2.98 -15.84
CA GLN A 173 -12.43 -4.24 -15.19
C GLN A 173 -10.92 -4.39 -15.02
N GLN A 174 -10.12 -4.02 -16.03
CA GLN A 174 -8.66 -4.13 -15.97
C GLN A 174 -8.06 -3.17 -14.94
N VAL A 175 -8.59 -1.94 -14.87
CA VAL A 175 -8.21 -0.97 -13.82
C VAL A 175 -8.60 -1.48 -12.43
N GLY A 176 -9.81 -2.02 -12.29
CA GLY A 176 -10.29 -2.64 -11.05
C GLY A 176 -9.41 -3.81 -10.60
N LEU A 177 -9.06 -4.70 -11.53
CA LEU A 177 -8.14 -5.82 -11.28
C LEU A 177 -6.77 -5.32 -10.83
N LEU A 178 -6.21 -4.31 -11.50
CA LEU A 178 -4.92 -3.73 -11.13
C LEU A 178 -4.95 -3.18 -9.70
N ASN A 179 -5.95 -2.36 -9.36
CA ASN A 179 -6.09 -1.80 -8.01
C ASN A 179 -6.26 -2.90 -6.95
N LYS A 180 -7.09 -3.91 -7.24
CA LYS A 180 -7.30 -5.06 -6.36
C LYS A 180 -5.98 -5.78 -6.06
N LEU A 181 -5.18 -6.06 -7.10
CA LEU A 181 -3.90 -6.76 -6.93
C LEU A 181 -2.89 -5.95 -6.10
N VAL A 182 -2.88 -4.62 -6.23
CA VAL A 182 -2.02 -3.76 -5.39
C VAL A 182 -2.43 -3.84 -3.92
N GLY A 183 -3.73 -3.76 -3.62
CA GLY A 183 -4.22 -3.94 -2.25
C GLY A 183 -3.96 -5.34 -1.69
N GLU A 184 -4.09 -6.39 -2.51
CA GLU A 184 -3.74 -7.77 -2.12
C GLU A 184 -2.24 -7.92 -1.81
N ILE A 185 -1.36 -7.27 -2.58
CA ILE A 185 0.08 -7.22 -2.30
C ILE A 185 0.35 -6.54 -0.95
N GLY A 186 -0.27 -5.37 -0.70
CA GLY A 186 -0.16 -4.67 0.58
C GLY A 186 -0.61 -5.54 1.75
N SER A 187 -1.78 -6.18 1.62
CA SER A 187 -2.33 -7.10 2.62
C SER A 187 -1.44 -8.31 2.88
N CYS A 188 -0.81 -8.89 1.85
CA CYS A 188 0.14 -9.98 2.04
C CYS A 188 1.36 -9.52 2.86
N ILE A 189 1.87 -8.31 2.59
CA ILE A 189 3.03 -7.74 3.30
C ILE A 189 2.69 -7.44 4.76
N ASP A 190 1.54 -6.83 5.01
CA ASP A 190 1.08 -6.55 6.37
C ASP A 190 0.87 -7.83 7.19
N PHE A 191 0.25 -8.85 6.58
CA PHE A 191 0.10 -10.16 7.23
C PHE A 191 1.44 -10.79 7.58
N MET A 192 2.41 -10.82 6.65
CA MET A 192 3.75 -11.34 6.93
C MET A 192 4.45 -10.59 8.07
N TYR A 193 4.23 -9.28 8.16
CA TYR A 193 4.73 -8.47 9.27
C TYR A 193 4.08 -8.88 10.59
N GLU A 194 2.75 -8.99 10.67
CA GLU A 194 2.06 -9.36 11.92
C GLU A 194 2.43 -10.78 12.35
N GLU A 195 2.59 -11.74 11.42
CA GLU A 195 3.11 -13.09 11.74
C GLU A 195 4.51 -13.05 12.38
N LEU A 196 5.39 -12.17 11.89
CA LEU A 196 6.71 -11.99 12.49
C LEU A 196 6.66 -11.30 13.85
N ARG A 197 5.72 -10.37 14.04
CA ARG A 197 5.55 -9.64 15.28
C ARG A 197 5.18 -10.55 16.45
N GLU A 198 4.43 -11.63 16.20
CA GLU A 198 4.13 -12.66 17.21
C GLU A 198 5.40 -13.39 17.72
N ASN A 199 6.53 -13.26 17.02
CA ASN A 199 7.81 -13.88 17.38
C ASN A 199 8.79 -12.90 18.05
N VAL A 200 8.28 -11.76 18.53
CA VAL A 200 9.05 -10.77 19.29
C VAL A 200 9.22 -11.21 20.73
N ILE A 201 10.45 -11.10 21.24
CA ILE A 201 10.72 -11.30 22.67
C ILE A 201 10.18 -10.08 23.42
N GLN A 202 9.18 -10.29 24.27
CA GLN A 202 8.66 -9.27 25.19
C GLN A 202 9.20 -9.55 26.59
N ASP A 203 9.75 -8.53 27.24
CA ASP A 203 10.11 -8.58 28.66
C ASP A 203 8.82 -8.34 29.46
N PHE A 204 8.03 -9.40 29.66
CA PHE A 204 6.80 -9.33 30.43
C PHE A 204 7.12 -9.44 31.92
N ASP A 205 6.95 -8.33 32.64
CA ASP A 205 6.90 -8.34 34.11
C ASP A 205 5.47 -8.59 34.65
N GLU A 206 4.47 -8.83 33.79
CA GLU A 206 3.09 -9.06 34.22
C GLU A 206 2.53 -10.36 33.64
N GLN A 207 2.35 -11.34 34.55
CA GLN A 207 1.44 -12.46 34.38
C GLN A 207 0.03 -11.92 34.16
N ASP A 208 -0.60 -12.22 33.03
CA ASP A 208 -2.03 -12.54 32.92
C ASP A 208 -2.45 -12.73 31.45
N GLU A 209 -1.97 -13.81 30.83
CA GLU A 209 -2.68 -14.67 29.88
C GLU A 209 -1.66 -15.72 29.39
N VAL A 210 -1.98 -17.01 29.51
CA VAL A 210 -1.11 -18.07 28.98
C VAL A 210 -1.23 -18.03 27.45
N TRP A 211 -0.44 -17.17 26.81
CA TRP A 211 -0.30 -17.15 25.37
C TRP A 211 0.43 -18.42 24.95
N HIS A 212 -0.25 -19.28 24.19
CA HIS A 212 0.34 -20.46 23.59
C HIS A 212 0.72 -20.11 22.14
N PRO A 213 2.00 -19.84 21.84
CA PRO A 213 2.44 -19.64 20.47
C PRO A 213 2.07 -20.86 19.62
N ASP A 214 1.69 -20.62 18.37
CA ASP A 214 1.62 -21.70 17.39
C ASP A 214 3.01 -22.35 17.23
N PRO A 215 3.10 -23.61 16.78
CA PRO A 215 4.39 -24.19 16.43
C PRO A 215 5.09 -23.40 15.31
N PRO A 216 6.44 -23.28 15.28
CA PRO A 216 7.17 -22.60 14.21
C PRO A 216 6.80 -23.06 12.79
N SER A 217 6.42 -24.33 12.63
CA SER A 217 5.96 -24.90 11.36
C SER A 217 4.66 -24.28 10.83
N HIS A 218 3.76 -23.84 11.71
CA HIS A 218 2.52 -23.17 11.33
C HIS A 218 2.79 -21.76 10.81
N TYR A 219 3.66 -21.00 11.48
CA TYR A 219 4.14 -19.69 11.01
C TYR A 219 4.86 -19.82 9.67
N SER A 220 5.75 -20.80 9.53
CA SER A 220 6.46 -21.10 8.29
C SER A 220 5.51 -21.34 7.12
N ARG A 221 4.47 -22.16 7.33
CA ARG A 221 3.44 -22.43 6.32
C ARG A 221 2.69 -21.16 5.92
N ARG A 222 2.18 -20.39 6.90
CA ARG A 222 1.45 -19.14 6.66
C ARG A 222 2.30 -18.10 5.93
N MET A 223 3.58 -17.99 6.30
CA MET A 223 4.55 -17.13 5.63
C MET A 223 4.73 -17.52 4.15
N ASN A 224 4.96 -18.82 3.89
CA ASN A 224 5.11 -19.32 2.53
C ASN A 224 3.84 -19.10 1.68
N GLU A 225 2.66 -19.33 2.25
CA GLU A 225 1.38 -19.04 1.59
C GLU A 225 1.28 -17.57 1.16
N MET A 226 1.72 -16.62 2.00
CA MET A 226 1.70 -15.19 1.64
C MET A 226 2.76 -14.83 0.60
N ILE A 227 3.98 -15.40 0.70
CA ILE A 227 5.04 -15.18 -0.29
C ILE A 227 4.59 -15.69 -1.67
N ASP A 228 3.96 -16.87 -1.72
CA ASP A 228 3.45 -17.44 -2.98
C ASP A 228 2.31 -16.59 -3.56
N ARG A 229 1.35 -16.15 -2.73
CA ARG A 229 0.29 -15.23 -3.17
C ARG A 229 0.89 -13.95 -3.77
N LEU A 230 1.77 -13.28 -3.04
CA LEU A 230 2.46 -12.07 -3.48
C LEU A 230 3.19 -12.30 -4.82
N LYS A 231 3.90 -13.43 -4.96
CA LYS A 231 4.57 -13.82 -6.21
C LYS A 231 3.59 -14.01 -7.38
N THR A 232 2.39 -14.57 -7.14
CA THR A 232 1.39 -14.78 -8.20
C THR A 232 0.68 -13.50 -8.66
N HIS A 233 0.66 -12.45 -7.85
CA HIS A 233 0.04 -11.17 -8.23
C HIS A 233 0.87 -10.38 -9.24
N PHE A 234 2.20 -10.39 -9.11
CA PHE A 234 3.09 -9.57 -9.95
C PHE A 234 3.06 -9.86 -11.45
N PRO A 235 2.96 -11.11 -11.95
CA PRO A 235 2.83 -11.36 -13.39
C PRO A 235 1.68 -10.60 -14.04
N THR A 236 0.50 -10.60 -13.41
CA THR A 236 -0.68 -9.88 -13.91
C THR A 236 -0.49 -8.37 -13.82
N VAL A 237 0.06 -7.88 -12.71
CA VAL A 237 0.37 -6.45 -12.54
C VAL A 237 1.37 -5.99 -13.61
N MET A 238 2.47 -6.72 -13.79
CA MET A 238 3.50 -6.44 -14.80
C MET A 238 2.91 -6.43 -16.20
N LEU A 239 2.03 -7.37 -16.52
CA LEU A 239 1.35 -7.42 -17.82
C LEU A 239 0.53 -6.15 -18.05
N LEU A 240 -0.37 -5.80 -17.13
CA LEU A 240 -1.21 -4.60 -17.26
C LEU A 240 -0.38 -3.32 -17.35
N VAL A 241 0.68 -3.24 -16.55
CA VAL A 241 1.60 -2.11 -16.55
C VAL A 241 2.36 -2.00 -17.87
N ALA A 242 2.94 -3.09 -18.37
CA ALA A 242 3.72 -3.10 -19.60
C ALA A 242 2.87 -2.79 -20.84
N PHE A 243 1.61 -3.25 -20.88
CA PHE A 243 0.73 -3.05 -22.03
C PHE A 243 0.01 -1.70 -22.03
N TYR A 244 -0.38 -1.17 -20.86
CA TYR A 244 -1.27 -0.01 -20.82
C TYR A 244 -0.67 1.23 -20.17
N ILE A 245 0.23 1.03 -19.19
CA ILE A 245 0.78 2.14 -18.42
C ILE A 245 2.08 2.62 -19.07
N VAL A 246 3.06 1.75 -19.24
CA VAL A 246 4.39 2.08 -19.78
C VAL A 246 4.32 2.78 -21.14
N PRO A 247 3.49 2.33 -22.11
CA PRO A 247 3.36 3.00 -23.40
C PRO A 247 2.76 4.41 -23.29
N SER A 248 2.01 4.67 -22.22
CA SER A 248 1.38 5.96 -21.93
C SER A 248 2.30 6.92 -21.17
N LEU A 249 3.51 6.49 -20.77
CA LEU A 249 4.44 7.33 -20.02
C LEU A 249 5.23 8.26 -20.95
N PRO A 250 5.57 9.48 -20.49
CA PRO A 250 6.44 10.37 -21.25
C PRO A 250 7.85 9.77 -21.38
N ASP A 251 8.56 10.18 -22.43
CA ASP A 251 9.96 9.81 -22.63
C ASP A 251 10.83 10.13 -21.41
N ILE A 252 11.83 9.27 -21.17
CA ILE A 252 12.78 9.36 -20.07
C ILE A 252 14.14 9.64 -20.70
N ASN A 253 14.78 10.76 -20.36
CA ASN A 253 16.09 11.16 -20.89
C ASN A 253 16.15 11.11 -22.43
N ASP A 254 15.16 11.70 -23.10
CA ASP A 254 15.01 11.74 -24.56
C ASP A 254 14.91 10.37 -25.25
N SER A 255 14.66 9.31 -24.47
CA SER A 255 14.44 7.94 -24.95
C SER A 255 13.04 7.43 -24.57
N PRO A 256 12.41 6.59 -25.41
CA PRO A 256 11.13 5.98 -25.10
C PRO A 256 11.15 5.28 -23.74
N ALA A 257 10.18 5.60 -22.87
CA ALA A 257 10.06 4.99 -21.54
C ALA A 257 10.06 3.46 -21.62
N GLN A 258 9.47 2.90 -22.68
CA GLN A 258 9.41 1.46 -22.95
C GLN A 258 10.78 0.77 -22.91
N ILE A 259 11.82 1.40 -23.48
CA ILE A 259 13.18 0.83 -23.50
C ILE A 259 13.72 0.74 -22.06
N HIS A 260 13.62 1.83 -21.32
CA HIS A 260 14.06 1.87 -19.92
C HIS A 260 13.28 0.94 -19.00
N PHE A 261 11.98 0.76 -19.25
CA PHE A 261 11.14 -0.13 -18.46
C PHE A 261 11.35 -1.60 -18.78
N ASN A 262 11.64 -1.98 -20.03
CA ASN A 262 11.88 -3.38 -20.40
C ASN A 262 13.11 -3.96 -19.68
N ASP A 263 14.27 -3.30 -19.78
CA ASP A 263 15.49 -3.75 -19.11
C ASP A 263 15.32 -3.77 -17.58
N TRP A 264 14.61 -2.76 -17.08
CA TRP A 264 14.32 -2.66 -15.65
C TRP A 264 13.37 -3.75 -15.17
N PHE A 265 12.33 -4.11 -15.94
CA PHE A 265 11.40 -5.20 -15.59
C PHE A 265 12.12 -6.54 -15.50
N ILE A 266 13.03 -6.84 -16.43
CA ILE A 266 13.82 -8.08 -16.41
C ILE A 266 14.68 -8.13 -15.15
N THR A 267 15.40 -7.03 -14.87
CA THR A 267 16.26 -6.93 -13.69
C THR A 267 15.46 -7.05 -12.39
N TRP A 268 14.38 -6.29 -12.28
CA TRP A 268 13.50 -6.29 -11.12
C TRP A 268 12.89 -7.68 -10.89
N HIS A 269 12.37 -8.32 -11.94
CA HIS A 269 11.75 -9.63 -11.85
C HIS A 269 12.74 -10.70 -11.37
N THR A 270 13.97 -10.67 -11.88
CA THR A 270 15.05 -11.57 -11.45
C THR A 270 15.36 -11.39 -9.97
N LEU A 271 15.59 -10.14 -9.53
CA LEU A 271 15.85 -9.82 -8.12
C LEU A 271 14.69 -10.21 -7.21
N PHE A 272 13.46 -10.02 -7.69
CA PHE A 272 12.24 -10.35 -6.95
C PHE A 272 12.10 -11.85 -6.77
N ILE A 273 12.29 -12.66 -7.82
CA ILE A 273 12.30 -14.13 -7.70
C ILE A 273 13.36 -14.59 -6.70
N VAL A 274 14.59 -14.12 -6.82
CA VAL A 274 15.68 -14.51 -5.90
C VAL A 274 15.33 -14.13 -4.45
N SER A 275 14.75 -12.95 -4.25
CA SER A 275 14.35 -12.50 -2.91
C SER A 275 13.21 -13.36 -2.33
N THR A 276 12.22 -13.74 -3.14
CA THR A 276 11.13 -14.64 -2.70
C THR A 276 11.66 -16.04 -2.35
N GLN A 277 12.60 -16.58 -3.13
CA GLN A 277 13.22 -17.88 -2.86
C GLN A 277 14.02 -17.87 -1.55
N ASN A 278 14.80 -16.81 -1.32
CA ASN A 278 15.53 -16.64 -0.07
C ASN A 278 14.58 -16.54 1.13
N ALA A 279 13.45 -15.86 0.97
CA ALA A 279 12.43 -15.76 2.01
C ALA A 279 11.76 -17.11 2.32
N ILE A 280 11.39 -17.87 1.29
CA ILE A 280 10.83 -19.23 1.43
C ILE A 280 11.83 -20.14 2.15
N GLN A 281 13.10 -20.12 1.75
CA GLN A 281 14.14 -20.92 2.40
C GLN A 281 14.30 -20.56 3.88
N ALA A 282 14.30 -19.26 4.21
CA ALA A 282 14.39 -18.81 5.59
C ALA A 282 13.14 -19.21 6.41
N ALA A 283 11.96 -19.19 5.80
CA ALA A 283 10.72 -19.63 6.44
C ALA A 283 10.76 -21.13 6.73
N HIS A 284 11.28 -21.95 5.81
CA HIS A 284 11.47 -23.38 6.04
C HIS A 284 12.43 -23.65 7.21
N VAL A 285 13.59 -23.00 7.21
CA VAL A 285 14.57 -23.12 8.32
C VAL A 285 13.96 -22.73 9.65
N PHE A 286 13.16 -21.65 9.70
CA PHE A 286 12.43 -21.26 10.89
C PHE A 286 11.42 -22.32 11.33
N GLY A 287 10.67 -22.91 10.40
CA GLY A 287 9.67 -23.93 10.67
C GLY A 287 10.21 -25.24 11.24
N GLU A 288 11.50 -25.51 11.04
CA GLU A 288 12.22 -26.67 11.60
C GLU A 288 12.80 -26.40 12.99
N THR A 289 12.67 -25.18 13.52
CA THR A 289 13.15 -24.89 14.87
C THR A 289 12.26 -25.53 15.92
N ASN A 290 12.89 -26.08 16.96
CA ASN A 290 12.14 -26.62 18.09
C ASN A 290 11.36 -25.48 18.77
N PRO A 291 10.11 -25.72 19.21
CA PRO A 291 9.40 -24.73 20.00
C PRO A 291 10.21 -24.42 21.27
N PRO A 292 10.28 -23.14 21.69
CA PRO A 292 10.95 -22.74 22.93
C PRO A 292 10.34 -23.40 24.17
#